data_AF-A0A0Q3EW49-F1
#
_entry.id   AF-A0A0Q3EW49-F1
#
_cell.length_a   1.000
_cell.length_b   1.000
_cell.length_c   1.000
_cell.angle_alpha   90.00
_cell.angle_beta   90.00
_cell.angle_gamma   90.00
#
_symmetry.space_group_name_H-M   'P 1'
#
loop_
_entity.id
_entity.type
_entity.pdbx_description
1 polymer ?
#
loop_
_entity_poly.entity_id
_entity_poly.type
_entity_poly.pdbx_seq_one_letter_code
_entity_poly.pdbx_strand_id
1 'polypeptide(L)'
;MNVRARNAEIVAFARDNAETHTVREIARRFGQSYNVTFSLLRRAGIKVARDQCGRRAYMPNCLTVEDYRACAKAGLTRQQTARHLSRSIRAVKHMSAAYGLRFDRACKRFDGTPMAGMTVRQSDRAAALVATGTPAKEAIKKVTTP
;
A
#
# COMPACT_ATOMS: atom_id res chain seq x y z
N MET A 1 31.87 -7.87 23.05
CA MET A 1 31.97 -8.77 21.87
C MET A 1 32.95 -8.17 20.87
N ASN A 2 33.94 -8.95 20.41
CA ASN A 2 34.93 -8.48 19.44
C ASN A 2 34.26 -8.19 18.08
N VAL A 3 34.51 -7.01 17.50
CA VAL A 3 33.94 -6.59 16.21
C VAL A 3 34.25 -7.59 15.10
N ARG A 4 35.46 -8.20 15.12
CA ARG A 4 35.86 -9.21 14.14
C ARG A 4 35.03 -10.48 14.23
N ALA A 5 34.80 -10.97 15.45
CA ALA A 5 33.97 -12.16 15.69
C ALA A 5 32.54 -11.94 15.21
N ARG A 6 31.94 -10.79 15.57
CA ARG A 6 30.60 -10.41 15.08
C ARG A 6 30.52 -10.37 13.55
N ASN A 7 31.52 -9.78 12.90
CA ASN A 7 31.53 -9.67 11.44
C ASN A 7 31.66 -11.05 10.78
N ALA A 8 32.43 -11.97 11.37
CA ALA A 8 32.52 -13.34 10.89
C ALA A 8 31.18 -14.08 11.02
N GLU A 9 30.47 -13.90 12.14
CA GLU A 9 29.12 -14.46 12.34
C GLU A 9 28.11 -13.92 11.32
N ILE A 10 28.11 -12.59 11.05
CA ILE A 10 27.24 -11.98 10.04
C ILE A 10 27.50 -12.59 8.66
N VAL A 11 28.77 -12.76 8.29
CA VAL A 11 29.17 -13.31 6.99
C VAL A 11 28.79 -14.79 6.89
N ALA A 12 29.00 -15.58 7.94
CA ALA A 12 28.60 -16.99 7.97
C ALA A 12 27.08 -17.13 7.81
N PHE A 13 26.31 -16.39 8.63
CA PHE A 13 24.86 -16.38 8.54
C PHE A 13 24.36 -15.99 7.14
N ALA A 14 24.96 -14.97 6.53
CA ALA A 14 24.56 -14.51 5.20
C ALA A 14 24.92 -15.48 4.08
N ARG A 15 25.95 -16.32 4.24
CA ARG A 15 26.26 -17.39 3.27
C ARG A 15 25.18 -18.46 3.29
N ASP A 16 24.77 -18.86 4.48
CA ASP A 16 23.76 -19.91 4.66
C ASP A 16 22.34 -19.44 4.29
N ASN A 17 22.11 -18.12 4.26
CA ASN A 17 20.79 -17.51 4.10
C ASN A 17 20.71 -16.48 2.95
N ALA A 18 21.64 -16.53 1.98
CA ALA A 18 21.74 -15.51 0.93
C ALA A 18 20.47 -15.36 0.07
N GLU A 19 19.72 -16.46 -0.10
CA GLU A 19 18.50 -16.52 -0.91
C GLU A 19 17.23 -16.15 -0.14
N THR A 20 17.22 -16.40 1.17
CA THR A 20 16.01 -16.28 2.00
C THR A 20 15.91 -14.96 2.74
N HIS A 21 17.04 -14.35 3.09
CA HIS A 21 17.08 -13.13 3.88
C HIS A 21 17.60 -11.95 3.09
N THR A 22 17.00 -10.79 3.31
CA THR A 22 17.53 -9.55 2.73
C THR A 22 18.61 -8.93 3.62
N VAL A 23 19.42 -8.04 3.04
CA VAL A 23 20.47 -7.31 3.78
C VAL A 23 19.90 -6.57 5.00
N ARG A 24 18.66 -6.10 4.92
CA ARG A 24 18.01 -5.35 6.00
C ARG A 24 17.58 -6.24 7.15
N GLU A 25 17.11 -7.44 6.85
CA GLU A 25 16.77 -8.44 7.86
C GLU A 25 18.01 -8.92 8.60
N ILE A 26 19.09 -9.18 7.85
CA ILE A 26 20.41 -9.50 8.42
C ILE A 26 20.87 -8.34 9.33
N ALA A 27 20.80 -7.09 8.86
CA ALA A 27 21.20 -5.93 9.65
C ALA A 27 20.40 -5.79 10.96
N ARG A 28 19.07 -5.96 10.91
CA ARG A 28 18.19 -5.92 12.09
C ARG A 28 18.56 -7.02 13.10
N ARG A 29 18.77 -8.25 12.61
CA ARG A 29 19.09 -9.41 13.44
C ARG A 29 20.35 -9.19 14.28
N PHE A 30 21.37 -8.58 13.69
CA PHE A 30 22.65 -8.32 14.37
C PHE A 30 22.77 -6.91 14.98
N GLY A 31 21.67 -6.14 15.01
CA GLY A 31 21.65 -4.77 15.53
C GLY A 31 22.64 -3.84 14.82
N GLN A 32 22.88 -4.05 13.53
CA GLN A 32 23.79 -3.25 12.71
C GLN A 32 23.03 -2.29 11.80
N SER A 33 23.72 -1.22 11.40
CA SER A 33 23.19 -0.38 10.32
C SER A 33 23.22 -1.13 8.99
N TYR A 34 22.26 -0.82 8.13
CA TYR A 34 22.18 -1.39 6.79
C TYR A 34 23.49 -1.19 6.01
N ASN A 35 24.06 0.02 6.06
CA ASN A 35 25.27 0.36 5.29
C ASN A 35 26.50 -0.44 5.73
N VAL A 36 26.66 -0.68 7.03
CA VAL A 36 27.76 -1.49 7.57
C VAL A 36 27.61 -2.94 7.10
N THR A 37 26.41 -3.50 7.26
CA THR A 37 26.09 -4.87 6.84
C THR A 37 26.28 -5.05 5.33
N PHE A 38 25.73 -4.14 4.53
CA PHE A 38 25.86 -4.16 3.07
C PHE A 38 27.33 -4.09 2.62
N SER A 39 28.12 -3.19 3.21
CA SER A 39 29.54 -3.04 2.88
C SER A 39 30.34 -4.29 3.24
N LEU A 40 30.03 -4.90 4.39
CA LEU A 40 30.66 -6.14 4.84
C LEU A 40 30.37 -7.29 3.87
N LEU A 41 29.10 -7.50 3.51
CA LEU A 41 28.67 -8.56 2.60
C LEU A 41 29.24 -8.36 1.19
N ARG A 42 29.30 -7.11 0.72
CA ARG A 42 29.93 -6.76 -0.56
C ARG A 42 31.43 -7.09 -0.56
N ARG A 43 32.15 -6.78 0.53
CA ARG A 43 33.58 -7.13 0.67
C ARG A 43 33.80 -8.63 0.73
N ALA A 44 32.84 -9.38 1.29
CA ALA A 44 32.87 -10.85 1.33
C ALA A 44 32.42 -11.51 0.02
N GLY A 45 32.04 -10.73 -1.01
CA GLY A 45 31.59 -11.25 -2.31
C GLY A 45 30.19 -11.89 -2.29
N ILE A 46 29.41 -11.72 -1.23
CA ILE A 46 28.10 -12.35 -1.08
C ILE A 46 27.05 -11.51 -1.79
N LYS A 47 26.38 -12.12 -2.77
CA LYS A 47 25.22 -11.53 -3.45
C LYS A 47 23.96 -11.91 -2.68
N VAL A 48 23.54 -11.04 -1.77
CA VAL A 48 22.27 -11.20 -1.06
C VAL A 48 21.13 -10.61 -1.90
N ALA A 49 19.95 -11.20 -1.81
CA ALA A 49 18.74 -10.64 -2.40
C ALA A 49 18.62 -9.15 -2.04
N ARG A 50 18.55 -8.30 -3.07
CA ARG A 50 18.28 -6.87 -2.86
C ARG A 50 16.85 -6.75 -2.38
N ASP A 51 16.63 -5.94 -1.35
CA ASP A 51 15.29 -5.45 -1.02
C ASP A 51 14.66 -4.95 -2.32
N GLN A 52 13.48 -5.46 -2.68
CA GLN A 52 12.74 -5.06 -3.88
C GLN A 52 12.47 -3.53 -3.91
N CYS A 53 12.64 -2.87 -2.77
CA CYS A 53 12.59 -1.43 -2.58
C CYS A 53 13.92 -0.76 -3.01
N GLY A 54 14.19 -0.74 -4.30
CA GLY A 54 15.34 -0.08 -4.90
C GLY A 54 15.47 1.42 -4.54
N ARG A 55 16.71 1.80 -4.20
CA ARG A 55 17.34 3.14 -4.16
C ARG A 55 16.91 4.20 -3.12
N ARG A 56 15.80 4.09 -2.39
CA ARG A 56 15.54 4.99 -1.23
C ARG A 56 14.86 4.23 -0.08
N ALA A 57 15.66 3.48 0.67
CA ALA A 57 15.23 2.64 1.79
C ALA A 57 14.80 3.42 3.07
N TYR A 58 14.19 4.60 2.94
CA TYR A 58 13.55 5.31 4.07
C TYR A 58 12.03 5.21 4.07
N MET A 59 11.42 4.41 3.19
CA MET A 59 9.98 4.16 3.25
C MET A 59 9.72 2.76 3.84
N PRO A 60 9.07 2.66 5.01
CA PRO A 60 8.76 1.38 5.67
C PRO A 60 7.74 0.52 4.90
N ASN A 61 7.05 1.08 3.90
CA ASN A 61 6.04 0.38 3.12
C ASN A 61 6.55 0.12 1.70
N CYS A 62 7.28 -0.97 1.53
CA CYS A 62 7.60 -1.50 0.21
C CYS A 62 6.31 -2.08 -0.39
N LEU A 63 5.56 -1.23 -1.08
CA LEU A 63 4.31 -1.65 -1.72
C LEU A 63 4.62 -2.72 -2.76
N THR A 64 3.94 -3.85 -2.64
CA THR A 64 4.03 -4.92 -3.61
C THR A 64 3.12 -4.60 -4.79
N VAL A 65 3.28 -5.33 -5.90
CA VAL A 65 2.36 -5.24 -7.04
C VAL A 65 0.94 -5.65 -6.61
N GLU A 66 0.82 -6.50 -5.59
CA GLU A 66 -0.44 -7.01 -5.05
C GLU A 66 -1.26 -5.91 -4.39
N ASP A 67 -0.61 -4.95 -3.70
CA ASP A 67 -1.29 -3.80 -3.11
C ASP A 67 -1.98 -2.94 -4.19
N TYR A 68 -1.31 -2.72 -5.32
CA TYR A 68 -1.88 -2.00 -6.46
C TYR A 68 -3.01 -2.80 -7.12
N ARG A 69 -2.88 -4.12 -7.22
CA ARG A 69 -3.95 -5.00 -7.71
C ARG A 69 -5.17 -4.97 -6.79
N ALA A 70 -4.98 -4.99 -5.48
CA ALA A 70 -6.06 -4.90 -4.50
C ALA A 70 -6.81 -3.57 -4.66
N CYS A 71 -6.09 -2.45 -4.81
CA CYS A 71 -6.71 -1.14 -5.06
C CYS A 71 -7.48 -1.09 -6.38
N ALA A 72 -6.92 -1.66 -7.46
CA ALA A 72 -7.59 -1.71 -8.75
C ALA A 72 -8.86 -2.59 -8.70
N LYS A 73 -8.78 -3.76 -8.04
CA LYS A 73 -9.92 -4.67 -7.83
C LYS A 73 -11.02 -4.03 -6.98
N ALA A 74 -10.65 -3.21 -6.01
CA ALA A 74 -11.58 -2.43 -5.20
C ALA A 74 -12.17 -1.21 -5.96
N GLY A 75 -11.80 -1.00 -7.24
CA GLY A 75 -12.35 0.07 -8.07
C GLY A 75 -11.85 1.47 -7.70
N LEU A 76 -10.74 1.58 -6.96
CA LEU A 76 -10.19 2.89 -6.61
C LEU A 76 -9.71 3.61 -7.86
N THR A 77 -9.85 4.94 -7.85
CA THR A 77 -9.16 5.79 -8.83
C THR A 77 -7.66 5.85 -8.54
N ARG A 78 -6.86 6.31 -9.51
CA ARG A 78 -5.42 6.56 -9.31
C ARG A 78 -5.15 7.53 -8.16
N GLN A 79 -6.01 8.55 -7.99
CA GLN A 79 -5.85 9.56 -6.94
C GLN A 79 -6.19 9.00 -5.55
N GLN A 80 -7.25 8.20 -5.44
CA GLN A 80 -7.58 7.49 -4.20
C GLN A 80 -6.50 6.48 -3.84
N THR A 81 -6.01 5.70 -4.82
CA THR A 81 -4.91 4.74 -4.63
C THR A 81 -3.64 5.45 -4.16
N ALA A 82 -3.30 6.60 -4.76
CA ALA A 82 -2.18 7.43 -4.35
C ALA A 82 -2.29 7.86 -2.88
N ARG A 83 -3.47 8.31 -2.45
CA ARG A 83 -3.72 8.66 -1.03
C ARG A 83 -3.66 7.44 -0.12
N HIS A 84 -4.32 6.35 -0.50
CA HIS A 84 -4.40 5.12 0.27
C HIS A 84 -3.02 4.50 0.52
N LEU A 85 -2.18 4.47 -0.51
CA LEU A 85 -0.83 3.90 -0.43
C LEU A 85 0.24 4.94 -0.03
N SER A 86 -0.16 6.19 0.24
CA SER A 86 0.75 7.31 0.53
C SER A 86 1.84 7.50 -0.53
N ARG A 87 1.46 7.43 -1.81
CA ARG A 87 2.33 7.59 -2.99
C ARG A 87 1.93 8.76 -3.86
N SER A 88 2.87 9.21 -4.68
CA SER A 88 2.56 10.19 -5.71
C SER A 88 1.71 9.57 -6.83
N ILE A 89 0.82 10.36 -7.40
CA ILE A 89 0.00 9.93 -8.55
C ILE A 89 0.89 9.49 -9.73
N ARG A 90 2.06 10.12 -9.90
CA ARG A 90 3.05 9.74 -10.92
C ARG A 90 3.59 8.32 -10.69
N ALA A 91 3.87 7.94 -9.44
CA ALA A 91 4.29 6.59 -9.10
C ALA A 91 3.18 5.57 -9.40
N VAL A 92 1.94 5.85 -8.99
CA VAL A 92 0.79 5.00 -9.31
C VAL A 92 0.59 4.85 -10.82
N LYS A 93 0.72 5.95 -11.59
CA LYS A 93 0.65 5.93 -13.06
C LYS A 93 1.73 5.03 -13.64
N HIS A 94 2.98 5.18 -13.21
CA HIS A 94 4.09 4.38 -13.70
C HIS A 94 3.92 2.89 -13.39
N MET A 95 3.55 2.56 -12.15
CA MET A 95 3.26 1.18 -11.76
C MET A 95 2.07 0.60 -12.53
N SER A 96 1.00 1.38 -12.71
CA SER A 96 -0.18 0.94 -13.47
C SER A 96 0.17 0.61 -14.92
N ALA A 97 1.05 1.40 -15.55
CA ALA A 97 1.51 1.15 -16.90
C ALA A 97 2.44 -0.07 -16.98
N ALA A 98 3.37 -0.20 -16.03
CA ALA A 98 4.33 -1.30 -16.00
C ALA A 98 3.66 -2.68 -15.83
N TYR A 99 2.58 -2.74 -15.05
CA TYR A 99 1.88 -4.00 -14.73
C TYR A 99 0.52 -4.15 -15.41
N GLY A 100 0.17 -3.27 -16.36
CA GLY A 100 -1.10 -3.32 -17.09
C GLY A 100 -2.35 -3.14 -16.21
N LEU A 101 -2.25 -2.44 -15.07
CA LEU A 101 -3.36 -2.25 -14.14
C LEU A 101 -4.29 -1.13 -14.63
N ARG A 102 -5.59 -1.42 -14.67
CA ARG A 102 -6.63 -0.44 -14.97
C ARG A 102 -7.21 0.10 -13.68
N PHE A 103 -6.86 1.35 -13.38
CA PHE A 103 -7.62 2.18 -12.44
C PHE A 103 -8.63 2.93 -13.27
N ASP A 104 -9.75 2.28 -13.56
CA ASP A 104 -10.77 2.81 -14.46
C ASP A 104 -11.18 4.21 -14.03
N ARG A 105 -11.40 5.08 -15.02
CA ARG A 105 -11.89 6.45 -14.80
C ARG A 105 -13.09 6.33 -13.89
N ALA A 106 -12.96 6.90 -12.68
CA ALA A 106 -13.94 6.87 -11.59
C ALA A 106 -15.18 6.11 -12.02
N CYS A 107 -15.26 4.80 -11.70
CA CYS A 107 -16.51 4.07 -11.76
C CYS A 107 -17.53 5.07 -11.20
N LYS A 108 -18.46 5.48 -12.09
CA LYS A 108 -19.27 6.71 -11.99
C LYS A 108 -19.46 7.01 -10.52
N ARG A 109 -19.03 8.20 -10.08
CA ARG A 109 -19.03 8.65 -8.68
C ARG A 109 -20.07 7.80 -7.94
N PHE A 110 -19.71 7.12 -6.86
CA PHE A 110 -20.77 6.79 -5.90
C PHE A 110 -21.33 8.16 -5.56
N ASP A 111 -22.43 8.53 -6.23
CA ASP A 111 -22.65 9.92 -6.52
C ASP A 111 -23.12 10.48 -5.19
N GLY A 112 -22.21 11.07 -4.43
CA GLY A 112 -22.56 11.98 -3.36
C GLY A 112 -23.29 13.21 -3.89
N THR A 113 -23.76 13.23 -5.16
CA THR A 113 -24.95 13.99 -5.49
C THR A 113 -26.09 13.36 -4.68
N PRO A 114 -26.61 14.04 -3.65
CA PRO A 114 -27.97 13.77 -3.26
C PRO A 114 -28.81 13.79 -4.55
N MET A 115 -29.70 12.81 -4.71
CA MET A 115 -30.66 12.75 -5.82
C MET A 115 -31.12 14.18 -6.11
N ALA A 116 -30.93 14.66 -7.34
CA ALA A 116 -31.14 16.07 -7.69
C ALA A 116 -32.43 16.61 -7.02
N GLY A 117 -32.29 17.53 -6.06
CA GLY A 117 -33.39 18.03 -5.22
C GLY A 117 -33.36 17.65 -3.73
N MET A 118 -32.43 16.81 -3.27
CA MET A 118 -32.27 16.49 -1.84
C MET A 118 -31.11 17.25 -1.18
N THR A 119 -31.30 17.69 0.05
CA THR A 119 -30.24 18.22 0.91
C THR A 119 -29.47 17.09 1.62
N VAL A 120 -28.27 17.37 2.11
CA VAL A 120 -27.46 16.40 2.89
C VAL A 120 -28.26 15.82 4.06
N ARG A 121 -29.01 16.68 4.78
CA ARG A 121 -29.88 16.26 5.90
C ARG A 121 -31.01 15.31 5.49
N GLN A 122 -31.54 15.46 4.27
CA GLN A 122 -32.56 14.55 3.74
C GLN A 122 -31.96 13.19 3.38
N SER A 123 -30.71 13.16 2.92
CA SER A 123 -30.00 11.91 2.63
C SER A 123 -29.74 11.12 3.92
N ASP A 124 -29.30 11.79 4.99
CA ASP A 124 -29.08 11.16 6.30
C ASP A 124 -30.39 10.63 6.92
N ARG A 125 -31.50 11.38 6.79
CA ARG A 125 -32.83 10.91 7.23
C ARG A 125 -33.32 9.70 6.45
N ALA A 126 -33.12 9.68 5.14
CA ALA A 126 -33.49 8.53 4.32
C ALA A 126 -32.65 7.29 4.70
N ALA A 127 -31.35 7.46 4.96
CA ALA A 127 -30.48 6.39 5.43
C ALA A 127 -30.91 5.82 6.79
N ALA A 128 -31.33 6.69 7.73
CA ALA A 128 -31.85 6.27 9.04
C ALA A 128 -33.13 5.43 8.92
N LEU A 129 -34.05 5.79 8.02
CA LEU A 129 -35.28 5.02 7.78
C LEU A 129 -35.00 3.64 7.17
N VAL A 130 -34.02 3.55 6.26
CA VAL A 130 -33.61 2.26 5.71
C VAL A 130 -32.99 1.36 6.78
N ALA A 131 -32.25 1.92 7.74
CA ALA A 131 -31.72 1.16 8.87
C ALA A 131 -32.83 0.56 9.77
N THR A 132 -34.01 1.18 9.81
CA THR A 132 -35.19 0.63 10.51
C THR A 132 -36.01 -0.39 9.70
N GLY A 133 -35.50 -0.81 8.53
CA GLY A 133 -36.15 -1.82 7.68
C GLY A 133 -37.16 -1.24 6.67
N THR A 134 -37.22 0.08 6.52
CA THR A 134 -38.11 0.70 5.52
C THR A 134 -37.49 0.54 4.12
N PRO A 135 -38.22 0.09 3.10
CA PRO A 135 -37.69 -0.04 1.74
C PRO A 135 -37.26 1.34 1.20
N ALA A 136 -36.08 1.39 0.56
CA ALA A 136 -35.42 2.64 0.15
C ALA A 136 -36.30 3.59 -0.67
N LYS A 137 -37.17 3.05 -1.55
CA LYS A 137 -38.10 3.86 -2.35
C LYS A 137 -39.12 4.61 -1.50
N GLU A 138 -39.61 3.99 -0.42
CA GLU A 138 -40.60 4.59 0.48
C GLU A 138 -39.94 5.62 1.41
N ALA A 139 -38.72 5.34 1.87
CA ALA A 139 -37.94 6.27 2.67
C ALA A 139 -37.66 7.58 1.90
N ILE A 140 -37.29 7.48 0.62
CA ILE A 140 -37.05 8.67 -0.22
C ILE A 140 -38.34 9.49 -0.37
N LYS A 141 -39.48 8.84 -0.67
CA LYS A 141 -40.79 9.51 -0.82
C LYS A 141 -41.22 10.25 0.45
N LYS A 142 -41.03 9.65 1.64
CA LYS A 142 -41.33 10.28 2.94
C LYS A 142 -40.51 11.54 3.21
N VAL A 143 -39.29 11.63 2.67
CA VAL A 143 -38.36 12.74 2.95
C VAL A 143 -38.44 13.87 1.90
N THR A 144 -38.98 13.60 0.71
CA THR A 144 -39.09 14.58 -0.39
C THR A 144 -40.46 15.26 -0.50
N THR A 145 -41.47 14.82 0.25
CA THR A 145 -42.79 15.49 0.26
C THR A 145 -42.75 16.63 1.28
N PRO A 146 -43.00 17.90 0.89
CA PRO A 146 -42.99 19.06 1.79
C PRO A 146 -44.07 18.98 2.88
#